data_AF-A0A821YCN9-F1
#
_entry.id   AF-A0A821YCN9-F1
#
_cell.length_a   1.000
_cell.length_b   1.000
_cell.length_c   1.000
_cell.angle_alpha   90.00
_cell.angle_beta   90.00
_cell.angle_gamma   90.00
#
_symmetry.space_group_name_H-M   'P 1'
#
loop_
_entity.id
_entity.type
_entity.pdbx_description
1 polymer ?
#
loop_
_entity_poly.entity_id
_entity_poly.type
_entity_poly.pdbx_seq_one_letter_code
_entity_poly.pdbx_strand_id
1 'polypeptide(L)'
;QSCSACQENRYQTCSSTTNTCQCPGNSYWNGSMCPLQLFANATCSQIDACRSDLNLSCIMNSYGEFTQCSRGSIYYFRIRKLKHG
;
A
#
# COMPACT_ATOMS: atom_id res chain seq x y z
N GLN A 1 2.45 10.06 13.35
CA GLN A 1 3.66 9.84 14.17
C GLN A 1 4.72 10.83 13.71
N SER A 2 5.43 11.50 14.62
CA SER A 2 6.56 12.38 14.27
C SER A 2 7.78 11.53 13.88
N CYS A 3 8.71 12.10 13.14
CA CYS A 3 9.88 11.36 12.67
C CYS A 3 10.77 10.74 13.77
N SER A 4 10.83 11.38 14.94
CA SER A 4 11.48 10.85 16.14
C SER A 4 10.85 9.56 16.69
N ALA A 5 9.62 9.25 16.28
CA ALA A 5 8.88 8.06 16.68
C ALA A 5 8.89 6.96 15.61
N CYS A 6 9.55 7.16 14.46
CA CYS A 6 9.67 6.11 13.46
C CYS A 6 10.50 4.96 14.04
N GLN A 7 9.86 3.80 14.23
CA GLN A 7 10.58 2.63 14.70
C GLN A 7 11.45 2.08 13.56
N GLU A 8 12.76 2.05 13.77
CA GLU A 8 13.75 1.58 12.79
C GLU A 8 13.45 0.14 12.32
N ASN A 9 12.94 -0.71 13.20
CA ASN A 9 12.61 -2.11 12.92
C ASN A 9 11.35 -2.33 12.05
N ARG A 10 10.68 -1.26 11.63
CA ARG A 10 9.46 -1.33 10.81
C ARG A 10 9.69 -0.92 9.35
N TYR A 11 10.95 -0.68 8.95
CA TYR A 11 11.33 -0.22 7.61
C TYR A 11 10.63 1.07 7.19
N GLN A 12 10.31 1.95 8.16
CA GLN A 12 9.72 3.25 7.90
C GLN A 12 10.82 4.29 7.67
N THR A 13 10.54 5.27 6.82
CA THR A 13 11.40 6.45 6.62
C THR A 13 10.70 7.71 7.09
N CYS A 14 11.46 8.65 7.63
CA CYS A 14 10.96 10.00 7.89
C CYS A 14 10.81 10.74 6.56
N SER A 15 9.62 11.26 6.29
CA SER A 15 9.40 12.20 5.20
C SER A 15 9.73 13.60 5.69
N SER A 16 10.80 14.21 5.14
CA SER A 16 11.21 15.58 5.49
C SER A 16 10.14 16.62 5.17
N THR A 17 9.28 16.34 4.17
CA THR A 17 8.21 17.23 3.73
C THR A 17 7.03 17.29 4.71
N THR A 18 6.62 16.15 5.25
CA THR A 18 5.44 16.05 6.12
C THR A 18 5.77 15.87 7.58
N ASN A 19 7.05 15.65 7.91
CA ASN A 19 7.54 15.28 9.23
C ASN A 19 6.80 14.05 9.82
N THR A 20 6.41 13.11 8.94
CA THR A 20 5.73 11.87 9.32
C THR A 20 6.48 10.63 8.86
N CYS A 21 6.30 9.53 9.57
CA CYS A 21 6.80 8.23 9.16
C CYS A 21 5.98 7.69 7.99
N GLN A 22 6.66 7.35 6.90
CA GLN A 22 6.07 6.80 5.69
C GLN A 22 6.79 5.52 5.30
N CYS A 23 6.08 4.62 4.61
CA CYS A 23 6.76 3.51 3.96
C CYS A 23 7.59 4.05 2.78
N PRO A 24 8.81 3.53 2.57
CA PRO A 24 9.63 3.89 1.42
C PRO A 24 8.95 3.51 0.11
N GLY A 25 9.48 4.01 -1.00
CA GLY A 25 8.96 3.72 -2.34
C GLY A 25 8.80 2.21 -2.59
N ASN A 26 7.76 1.84 -3.35
CA ASN A 26 7.43 0.45 -3.66
C ASN A 26 7.21 -0.44 -2.42
N SER A 27 6.81 0.15 -1.29
CA SER A 27 6.47 -0.56 -0.05
C SER A 27 5.10 -0.09 0.45
N TYR A 28 4.45 -0.89 1.28
CA TYR A 28 3.13 -0.57 1.81
C TYR A 28 3.06 -0.87 3.30
N TRP A 29 2.18 -0.20 4.03
CA TRP A 29 2.00 -0.48 5.45
C TRP A 29 1.10 -1.69 5.64
N ASN A 30 1.61 -2.78 6.22
CA ASN A 30 0.81 -3.99 6.45
C ASN A 30 0.08 -4.02 7.81
N GLY A 31 0.18 -2.95 8.61
CA GLY A 31 -0.31 -2.90 10.00
C GLY A 31 0.80 -3.05 11.04
N SER A 32 1.96 -3.56 10.67
CA SER A 32 3.10 -3.81 11.56
C SER A 32 4.42 -3.24 11.03
N MET A 33 4.70 -3.41 9.74
CA MET A 33 5.92 -2.94 9.08
C MET A 33 5.63 -2.51 7.64
N CYS A 34 6.66 -2.01 6.96
CA CYS A 34 6.62 -1.65 5.54
C CYS A 34 7.30 -2.72 4.66
N PRO A 35 6.65 -3.86 4.37
CA PRO A 35 7.17 -4.79 3.39
C PRO A 35 7.14 -4.18 1.98
N LEU A 36 7.96 -4.76 1.09
CA LEU A 36 7.92 -4.47 -0.33
C LEU A 36 6.55 -4.83 -0.92
N GLN A 37 6.09 -4.01 -1.85
CA GLN A 37 4.91 -4.27 -2.64
C GLN A 37 5.12 -5.47 -3.57
N LEU A 38 4.01 -6.12 -3.86
CA LEU A 38 3.92 -7.40 -4.53
C LEU A 38 3.79 -7.24 -6.05
N PHE A 39 4.38 -8.19 -6.77
CA PHE A 39 4.31 -8.27 -8.23
C PHE A 39 3.06 -9.03 -8.70
N ALA A 40 2.86 -9.09 -10.02
CA ALA A 40 1.71 -9.76 -10.61
C ALA A 40 1.60 -11.23 -10.15
N ASN A 41 0.37 -11.70 -9.98
CA ASN A 41 -0.02 -13.04 -9.51
C ASN A 41 0.38 -13.37 -8.07
N ALA A 42 1.05 -12.47 -7.34
CA ALA A 42 1.29 -12.66 -5.92
C ALA A 42 -0.02 -12.51 -5.14
N THR A 43 -0.26 -13.40 -4.18
CA THR A 43 -1.40 -13.31 -3.27
C THR A 43 -1.29 -12.05 -2.43
N CYS A 44 -2.39 -11.30 -2.35
CA CYS A 44 -2.44 -10.05 -1.61
C CYS A 44 -3.65 -10.05 -0.69
N SER A 45 -3.54 -9.35 0.44
CA SER A 45 -4.61 -9.24 1.45
C SER A 45 -4.99 -7.79 1.75
N GLN A 46 -4.38 -6.83 1.04
CA GLN A 46 -4.62 -5.41 1.21
C GLN A 46 -4.57 -4.70 -0.15
N ILE A 47 -5.36 -3.64 -0.26
CA ILE A 47 -5.50 -2.86 -1.49
C ILE A 47 -4.18 -2.23 -1.97
N ASP A 48 -3.33 -1.77 -1.04
CA ASP A 48 -2.07 -1.07 -1.34
C ASP A 48 -0.87 -2.04 -1.47
N ALA A 49 -1.11 -3.34 -1.36
CA ALA A 49 -0.06 -4.35 -1.31
C ALA A 49 0.66 -4.55 -2.65
N CYS A 50 0.04 -4.18 -3.78
CA CYS A 50 0.59 -4.43 -5.11
C CYS A 50 1.36 -3.23 -5.67
N ARG A 51 2.31 -3.51 -6.57
CA ARG A 51 3.15 -2.51 -7.26
C ARG A 51 2.31 -1.59 -8.15
N SER A 52 1.93 -0.44 -7.59
CA SER A 52 1.09 0.56 -8.27
C SER A 52 1.83 1.24 -9.43
N ASP A 53 3.15 1.34 -9.37
CA ASP A 53 4.02 1.79 -10.46
C ASP A 53 3.94 0.89 -11.71
N LEU A 54 3.55 -0.38 -11.53
CA LEU A 54 3.30 -1.33 -12.62
C LEU A 54 1.82 -1.41 -13.02
N ASN A 55 0.98 -0.50 -12.51
CA ASN A 55 -0.49 -0.55 -12.64
C ASN A 55 -1.10 -1.86 -12.10
N LEU A 56 -0.52 -2.41 -11.03
CA LEU A 56 -1.07 -3.57 -10.34
C LEU A 56 -1.88 -3.12 -9.13
N SER A 57 -3.02 -3.77 -8.95
CA SER A 57 -3.89 -3.59 -7.79
C SER A 57 -4.26 -4.96 -7.24
N CYS A 58 -4.51 -5.02 -5.94
CA CYS A 58 -5.00 -6.23 -5.31
C CYS A 58 -6.47 -6.43 -5.70
N ILE A 59 -6.75 -7.43 -6.54
CA ILE A 59 -8.11 -7.68 -7.02
C ILE A 59 -8.91 -8.44 -5.97
N MET A 60 -10.21 -8.12 -5.93
CA MET A 60 -11.18 -8.75 -5.05
C MET A 60 -12.02 -9.74 -5.86
N ASN A 61 -12.37 -10.88 -5.28
CA ASN A 61 -13.35 -11.79 -5.87
C ASN A 61 -14.80 -11.30 -5.61
N SER A 62 -15.78 -12.03 -6.13
CA SER A 62 -17.22 -11.75 -5.91
C SER A 62 -17.67 -11.84 -4.46
N TYR A 63 -16.86 -12.47 -3.60
CA TYR A 63 -17.15 -12.66 -2.18
C TYR A 63 -16.58 -11.53 -1.31
N GLY A 64 -15.90 -10.55 -1.90
CA GLY A 64 -15.30 -9.45 -1.16
C GLY A 64 -13.89 -9.74 -0.63
N GLU A 65 -13.26 -10.82 -1.06
CA GLU A 65 -11.94 -11.24 -0.59
C GLU A 65 -10.84 -10.80 -1.54
N PHE A 66 -9.75 -10.27 -0.99
CA PHE A 66 -8.54 -10.00 -1.72
C PHE A 66 -7.87 -11.30 -2.16
N THR A 67 -7.46 -11.38 -3.43
CA THR A 67 -6.94 -12.61 -4.03
C THR A 67 -5.50 -12.45 -4.46
N GLN A 68 -5.24 -11.66 -5.51
CA GLN A 68 -3.91 -11.53 -6.09
C GLN A 68 -3.69 -10.17 -6.74
N CYS A 69 -2.43 -9.83 -6.95
CA CYS A 69 -2.04 -8.64 -7.71
C CYS A 69 -2.25 -8.91 -9.20
N SER A 70 -3.13 -8.14 -9.84
CA SER A 70 -3.32 -8.19 -11.29
C SER A 70 -3.44 -6.78 -11.84
N ARG A 71 -3.34 -6.64 -13.16
CA ARG A 71 -3.63 -5.38 -13.85
C ARG A 71 -5.13 -5.12 -13.72
N GLY A 72 -5.50 -4.46 -12.63
CA GLY A 72 -6.88 -4.20 -12.27
C GLY A 72 -7.34 -2.84 -12.75
N SER A 73 -8.42 -2.83 -13.51
CA SER A 73 -9.12 -1.64 -13.96
C SER A 73 -9.54 -0.73 -12.80
N ILE A 74 -9.63 0.55 -13.10
CA ILE A 74 -9.84 1.75 -12.26
C ILE A 74 -10.98 1.68 -11.20
N TYR A 75 -11.73 0.58 -11.07
CA TYR A 75 -12.91 0.44 -10.20
C TYR A 75 -12.64 0.73 -8.72
N TYR A 76 -11.46 0.38 -8.20
CA TYR A 76 -11.07 0.70 -6.82
C TYR A 76 -10.47 2.10 -6.64
N PHE A 77 -9.99 2.74 -7.71
CA PHE A 77 -9.34 4.05 -7.63
C PHE A 77 -10.34 5.20 -7.38
N ARG A 78 -11.64 4.99 -7.60
CA ARG A 78 -12.66 6.02 -7.34
C ARG A 78 -13.09 6.14 -5.88
N ILE A 79 -12.87 5.13 -5.03
CA ILE A 79 -13.37 5.16 -3.64
C ILE A 79 -12.40 5.89 -2.69
N ARG A 80 -11.09 5.99 -3.02
CA ARG A 80 -10.09 6.68 -2.18
C ARG A 80 -9.72 8.10 -2.60
N LYS A 81 -10.27 8.65 -3.71
CA LYS A 81 -10.22 10.10 -3.96
C LYS A 81 -11.29 10.90 -3.18
N LEU A 82 -12.07 10.25 -2.32
CA LEU A 82 -13.03 10.88 -1.42
C LEU A 82 -12.64 10.56 0.03
N LYS A 83 -11.65 11.30 0.57
CA LYS A 83 -11.56 11.76 1.97
C LYS A 83 -10.16 12.34 2.22
N HIS A 84 -9.88 13.46 1.58
CA HIS A 84 -9.04 14.52 2.12
C HIS A 84 -9.76 15.83 1.81
N GLY A 85 -10.58 16.25 2.77
CA GLY A 85 -11.29 17.53 2.83
C GLY A 85 -11.52 17.81 4.30
#